data_AF-A0A091JKP5-F1
#
_entry.id   AF-A0A091JKP5-F1
#
_cell.length_a   1.000
_cell.length_b   1.000
_cell.length_c   1.000
_cell.angle_alpha   90.00
_cell.angle_beta   90.00
_cell.angle_gamma   90.00
#
_symmetry.space_group_name_H-M   'P 1'
#
loop_
_entity.id
_entity.type
_entity.pdbx_description
1 polymer ?
#
loop_
_entity_poly.entity_id
_entity_poly.type
_entity_poly.pdbx_seq_one_letter_code
_entity_poly.pdbx_strand_id
1 'polypeptide(L)'
;QLLGQLAESQSQEDSTARKEREVMLRLKEVVDKQRDELRAQAHEIICKSRDTEALQEQLHRFMAMNEDLRHKVAVVQAQLKSTLEKKADLEAAMLQTQREMSRRNRTASDSQRPKSSLEGAPSPTEEPQHQDMDMGRSPAHCCFSMEELEQILQERNELKTNLFLVQEELAYYQRELLNEERVPGFFLDAMKSTIKRQRKKIRAKMLGTTEESASSDEDEGSWLPARGADCVDAQPPESKIRSL
;
A
#
# COMPACT_ATOMS: atom_id res chain seq x y z
N GLN A 1 -93.64 5.91 -45.24
CA GLN A 1 -93.19 6.22 -43.86
C GLN A 1 -92.41 5.08 -43.23
N LEU A 2 -92.90 3.83 -43.25
CA LEU A 2 -92.22 2.67 -42.63
C LEU A 2 -90.82 2.34 -43.20
N LEU A 3 -90.62 2.46 -44.52
CA LEU A 3 -89.31 2.20 -45.14
C LEU A 3 -88.22 3.21 -44.74
N GLY A 4 -88.60 4.47 -44.47
CA GLY A 4 -87.67 5.51 -44.00
C GLY A 4 -87.20 5.24 -42.57
N GLN A 5 -88.14 4.86 -41.70
CA GLN A 5 -87.84 4.48 -40.32
C GLN A 5 -86.95 3.22 -40.24
N LEU A 6 -87.15 2.25 -41.14
CA LEU A 6 -86.30 1.06 -41.20
C LEU A 6 -84.86 1.40 -41.63
N ALA A 7 -84.71 2.30 -42.61
CA ALA A 7 -83.41 2.75 -43.09
C ALA A 7 -82.67 3.61 -42.04
N GLU A 8 -83.39 4.47 -41.30
CA GLU A 8 -82.84 5.25 -40.19
C GLU A 8 -82.37 4.35 -39.04
N SER A 9 -83.17 3.35 -38.65
CA SER A 9 -82.79 2.35 -37.64
C SER A 9 -81.54 1.56 -38.08
N GLN A 10 -81.48 1.13 -39.35
CA GLN A 10 -80.34 0.40 -39.89
C GLN A 10 -79.07 1.27 -39.93
N SER A 11 -79.18 2.54 -40.30
CA SER A 11 -78.07 3.49 -40.24
C SER A 11 -77.60 3.75 -38.81
N GLN A 12 -78.51 3.77 -37.84
CA GLN A 12 -78.17 3.96 -36.42
C GLN A 12 -77.42 2.75 -35.87
N GLU A 13 -77.88 1.52 -36.16
CA GLU A 13 -77.21 0.26 -35.81
C GLU A 13 -75.81 0.15 -36.45
N ASP A 14 -75.66 0.54 -37.70
CA ASP A 14 -74.34 0.57 -38.36
C ASP A 14 -73.40 1.59 -37.70
N SER A 15 -73.93 2.72 -37.24
CA SER A 15 -73.15 3.74 -36.53
C SER A 15 -72.69 3.26 -35.15
N THR A 16 -73.52 2.51 -34.42
CA THR A 16 -73.17 1.92 -33.13
C THR A 16 -72.15 0.80 -33.30
N ALA A 17 -72.35 -0.09 -34.27
CA ALA A 17 -71.40 -1.15 -34.59
C ALA A 17 -70.01 -0.62 -35.02
N ARG A 18 -69.94 0.55 -35.67
CA ARG A 18 -68.67 1.22 -35.96
C ARG A 18 -67.98 1.73 -34.70
N LYS A 19 -68.72 2.39 -33.80
CA LYS A 19 -68.19 2.88 -32.52
C LYS A 19 -67.70 1.75 -31.62
N GLU A 20 -68.44 0.64 -31.55
CA GLU A 20 -68.04 -0.54 -30.79
C GLU A 20 -66.74 -1.16 -31.32
N ARG A 21 -66.59 -1.26 -32.65
CA ARG A 21 -65.35 -1.71 -33.28
C ARG A 21 -64.17 -0.79 -32.95
N GLU A 22 -64.38 0.53 -32.98
CA GLU A 22 -63.35 1.49 -32.60
C GLU A 22 -62.93 1.32 -31.13
N VAL A 23 -63.89 1.19 -30.22
CA VAL A 23 -63.60 0.92 -28.80
C VAL A 23 -62.84 -0.40 -28.64
N MET A 24 -63.24 -1.44 -29.35
CA MET A 24 -62.56 -2.74 -29.31
C MET A 24 -61.11 -2.65 -29.80
N LEU A 25 -60.85 -1.90 -30.87
CA LEU A 25 -59.49 -1.67 -31.36
C LEU A 25 -58.64 -0.92 -30.33
N ARG A 26 -59.18 0.14 -29.72
CA ARG A 26 -58.48 0.88 -28.66
C ARG A 26 -58.20 0.00 -27.43
N LEU A 27 -59.16 -0.82 -27.02
CA LEU A 27 -58.98 -1.76 -25.92
C LEU A 27 -57.90 -2.80 -26.25
N LYS A 28 -57.89 -3.33 -27.48
CA LYS A 28 -56.85 -4.24 -27.94
C LYS A 28 -55.47 -3.58 -27.89
N GLU A 29 -55.33 -2.36 -28.38
CA GLU A 29 -54.07 -1.61 -28.31
C GLU A 29 -53.59 -1.41 -26.88
N VAL A 30 -54.49 -1.06 -25.94
CA VAL A 30 -54.13 -0.90 -24.53
C VAL A 30 -53.71 -2.25 -23.92
N VAL A 31 -54.45 -3.33 -24.20
CA VAL A 31 -54.12 -4.68 -23.71
C VAL A 31 -52.76 -5.14 -24.27
N ASP A 32 -52.50 -4.92 -25.54
CA ASP A 32 -51.23 -5.30 -26.16
C ASP A 32 -50.06 -4.49 -25.58
N LYS A 33 -50.23 -3.18 -25.36
CA LYS A 33 -49.26 -2.35 -24.63
C LYS A 33 -49.00 -2.85 -23.20
N GLN A 34 -50.06 -3.17 -22.45
CA GLN A 34 -49.92 -3.71 -21.09
C GLN A 34 -49.20 -5.06 -21.09
N ARG A 35 -49.41 -5.91 -22.10
CA ARG A 35 -48.68 -7.17 -22.26
C ARG A 35 -47.20 -6.94 -22.53
N ASP A 36 -46.87 -5.99 -23.40
CA ASP A 36 -45.48 -5.62 -23.66
C ASP A 36 -44.81 -5.04 -22.42
N GLU A 37 -45.51 -4.20 -21.67
CA GLU A 37 -45.00 -3.62 -20.42
C GLU A 37 -44.78 -4.70 -19.35
N LEU A 38 -45.72 -5.64 -19.18
CA LEU A 38 -45.54 -6.79 -18.29
C LEU A 38 -44.35 -7.66 -18.70
N ARG A 39 -44.13 -7.88 -20.01
CA ARG A 39 -42.95 -8.60 -20.51
C ARG A 39 -41.66 -7.85 -20.21
N ALA A 40 -41.63 -6.54 -20.44
CA ALA A 40 -40.46 -5.70 -20.16
C ALA A 40 -40.13 -5.70 -18.66
N GLN A 41 -41.12 -5.52 -17.80
CA GLN A 41 -40.95 -5.58 -16.35
C GLN A 41 -40.49 -6.97 -15.87
N ALA A 42 -41.03 -8.05 -16.44
CA ALA A 42 -40.56 -9.40 -16.12
C ALA A 42 -39.07 -9.60 -16.47
N HIS A 43 -38.63 -9.10 -17.63
CA HIS A 43 -37.22 -9.13 -17.99
C HIS A 43 -36.36 -8.27 -17.05
N GLU A 44 -36.82 -7.09 -16.67
CA GLU A 44 -36.13 -6.23 -15.72
C GLU A 44 -35.97 -6.89 -14.35
N ILE A 45 -37.03 -7.55 -13.84
CA ILE A 45 -36.99 -8.32 -12.60
C ILE A 45 -35.94 -9.42 -12.68
N ILE A 46 -35.87 -10.16 -13.79
CA ILE A 46 -34.87 -11.22 -13.98
C ILE A 46 -33.45 -10.64 -14.00
N CYS A 47 -33.22 -9.52 -14.70
CA CYS A 47 -31.91 -8.86 -14.71
C CYS A 47 -31.50 -8.42 -13.30
N LYS A 48 -32.39 -7.74 -12.57
CA LYS A 48 -32.15 -7.33 -11.18
C LYS A 48 -31.92 -8.52 -10.26
N SER A 49 -32.63 -9.64 -10.43
CA SER A 49 -32.42 -10.87 -9.66
C SER A 49 -30.99 -11.39 -9.84
N ARG A 50 -30.50 -11.45 -11.09
CA ARG A 50 -29.13 -11.89 -11.39
C ARG A 50 -28.08 -10.98 -10.76
N ASP A 51 -28.29 -9.66 -10.80
CA ASP A 51 -27.40 -8.71 -10.14
C ASP A 51 -27.39 -8.93 -8.62
N THR A 52 -28.55 -9.15 -8.00
CA THR A 52 -28.63 -9.45 -6.57
C THR A 52 -27.95 -10.78 -6.21
N GLU A 53 -28.08 -11.81 -7.03
CA GLU A 53 -27.40 -13.11 -6.86
C GLU A 53 -25.88 -12.94 -6.95
N ALA A 54 -25.38 -12.20 -7.94
CA ALA A 54 -23.96 -11.92 -8.10
C ALA A 54 -23.37 -11.15 -6.90
N LEU A 55 -24.10 -10.15 -6.39
CA LEU A 55 -23.70 -9.41 -5.19
C LEU A 55 -23.73 -10.29 -3.94
N GLN A 56 -24.71 -11.19 -3.80
CA GLN A 56 -24.75 -12.16 -2.70
C GLN A 56 -23.54 -13.11 -2.74
N GLU A 57 -23.16 -13.61 -3.92
CA GLU A 57 -21.95 -14.42 -4.05
C GLU A 57 -20.68 -13.65 -3.67
N GLN A 58 -20.57 -12.39 -4.07
CA GLN A 58 -19.43 -11.55 -3.70
C GLN A 58 -19.36 -11.33 -2.19
N LEU A 59 -20.50 -11.09 -1.55
CA LEU A 59 -20.59 -10.97 -0.09
C LEU A 59 -20.15 -12.28 0.58
N HIS A 60 -20.61 -13.43 0.10
CA HIS A 60 -20.21 -14.73 0.63
C HIS A 60 -18.69 -14.95 0.51
N ARG A 61 -18.09 -14.63 -0.64
CA ARG A 61 -16.64 -14.67 -0.84
C ARG A 61 -15.89 -13.75 0.13
N PHE A 62 -16.40 -12.53 0.36
CA PHE A 62 -15.81 -11.59 1.31
C PHE A 62 -15.90 -12.09 2.75
N MET A 63 -17.03 -12.67 3.15
CA MET A 63 -17.19 -13.25 4.48
C MET A 63 -16.22 -14.40 4.73
N ALA A 64 -16.04 -15.31 3.76
CA ALA A 64 -15.07 -16.39 3.83
C ALA A 64 -13.63 -15.86 3.99
N MET A 65 -13.24 -14.89 3.15
CA MET A 65 -11.91 -14.25 3.26
C MET A 65 -11.73 -13.54 4.61
N ASN A 66 -12.79 -12.91 5.13
CA ASN A 66 -12.74 -12.23 6.41
C ASN A 66 -12.58 -13.21 7.59
N GLU A 67 -13.23 -14.37 7.53
CA GLU A 67 -13.04 -15.47 8.48
C GLU A 67 -11.60 -16.01 8.42
N ASP A 68 -11.05 -16.24 7.22
CA ASP A 68 -9.66 -16.64 7.04
C ASP A 68 -8.67 -15.64 7.64
N LEU A 69 -8.92 -14.33 7.46
CA LEU A 69 -8.09 -13.28 8.05
C LEU A 69 -8.17 -13.29 9.57
N ARG A 70 -9.37 -13.44 10.15
CA ARG A 70 -9.52 -13.57 11.61
C ARG A 70 -8.79 -14.80 12.14
N HIS A 71 -8.87 -15.93 11.43
CA HIS A 71 -8.15 -17.14 11.78
C HIS A 71 -6.62 -16.94 11.74
N LYS A 72 -6.11 -16.32 10.67
CA LYS A 72 -4.67 -15.98 10.54
C LYS A 72 -4.20 -15.07 11.68
N VAL A 73 -4.98 -14.04 12.03
CA VAL A 73 -4.68 -13.16 13.16
C VAL A 73 -4.64 -13.95 14.47
N ALA A 74 -5.62 -14.83 14.72
CA ALA A 74 -5.64 -15.65 15.92
C ALA A 74 -4.42 -16.58 16.02
N VAL A 75 -4.02 -17.22 14.92
CA VAL A 75 -2.83 -18.09 14.86
C VAL A 75 -1.56 -17.29 15.13
N VAL A 76 -1.36 -16.16 14.45
CA VAL A 76 -0.17 -15.32 14.64
C VAL A 76 -0.12 -14.77 16.07
N GLN A 77 -1.27 -14.36 16.63
CA GLN A 77 -1.34 -13.89 18.01
C GLN A 77 -0.99 -15.00 19.02
N ALA A 78 -1.43 -16.25 18.78
CA ALA A 78 -1.07 -17.40 19.61
C ALA A 78 0.43 -17.71 19.51
N GLN A 79 1.00 -17.66 18.30
CA GLN A 79 2.44 -17.86 18.07
C GLN A 79 3.28 -16.78 18.77
N LEU A 80 2.85 -15.52 18.71
CA LEU A 80 3.51 -14.40 19.39
C LEU A 80 3.52 -14.61 20.91
N LYS A 81 2.37 -14.97 21.50
CA LYS A 81 2.27 -15.26 22.94
C LYS A 81 3.19 -16.40 23.35
N SER A 82 3.15 -17.52 22.64
CA SER A 82 4.03 -18.68 22.92
C SER A 82 5.52 -18.34 22.81
N THR A 83 5.89 -17.50 21.84
CA THR A 83 7.29 -17.07 21.68
C THR A 83 7.73 -16.14 22.83
N LEU A 84 6.84 -15.26 23.28
CA LEU A 84 7.09 -14.36 24.39
C LEU A 84 7.22 -15.12 25.72
N GLU A 85 6.36 -16.11 25.96
CA GLU A 85 6.47 -17.03 27.11
C GLU A 85 7.81 -17.77 27.10
N LYS A 86 8.20 -18.39 25.99
CA LYS A 86 9.49 -19.07 25.85
C LYS A 86 10.68 -18.13 26.07
N LYS A 87 10.59 -16.88 25.59
CA LYS A 87 11.62 -15.87 25.83
C LYS A 87 11.74 -15.54 27.33
N ALA A 88 10.61 -15.33 28.01
CA ALA A 88 10.58 -15.07 29.44
C ALA A 88 11.16 -16.24 30.25
N ASP A 89 10.84 -17.48 29.89
CA ASP A 89 11.40 -18.68 30.52
C ASP A 89 12.92 -18.77 30.34
N LEU A 90 13.43 -18.49 29.14
CA LEU A 90 14.86 -18.47 28.85
C LEU A 90 15.59 -17.34 29.59
N GLU A 91 15.00 -16.15 29.67
CA GLU A 91 15.55 -15.04 30.45
C GLU A 91 15.60 -15.38 31.95
N ALA A 92 14.55 -16.02 32.49
CA ALA A 92 14.53 -16.50 33.86
C ALA A 92 15.61 -17.56 34.13
N ALA A 93 15.77 -18.52 33.22
CA ALA A 93 16.81 -19.54 33.29
C ALA A 93 18.22 -18.92 33.23
N MET A 94 18.46 -17.98 32.33
CA MET A 94 19.74 -17.26 32.21
C MET A 94 20.08 -16.52 33.51
N LEU A 95 19.12 -15.79 34.08
CA LEU A 95 19.31 -15.08 35.35
C LEU A 95 19.56 -16.06 36.51
N GLN A 96 18.91 -17.22 36.52
CA GLN A 96 19.19 -18.27 37.52
C GLN A 96 20.61 -18.82 37.37
N THR A 97 21.04 -19.19 36.16
CA THR A 97 22.40 -19.66 35.90
C THR A 97 23.44 -18.61 36.28
N GLN A 98 23.19 -17.32 36.00
CA GLN A 98 24.08 -16.23 36.40
C GLN A 98 24.20 -16.10 37.93
N ARG A 99 23.08 -16.24 38.66
CA ARG A 99 23.08 -16.25 40.13
C ARG A 99 23.85 -17.45 40.68
N GLU A 100 23.68 -18.64 40.11
CA GLU A 100 24.42 -19.85 40.52
C GLU A 100 25.93 -19.71 40.23
N MET A 101 26.31 -19.17 39.07
CA MET A 101 27.71 -18.90 38.73
C MET A 101 28.34 -17.90 39.71
N SER A 102 27.60 -16.83 40.05
CA SER A 102 28.04 -15.83 41.04
C SER A 102 28.23 -16.43 42.43
N ARG A 103 27.34 -17.36 42.84
CA ARG A 103 27.48 -18.10 44.10
C ARG A 103 28.72 -19.00 44.09
N ARG A 104 28.94 -19.75 43.00
CA ARG A 104 30.14 -20.61 42.84
C ARG A 104 31.43 -19.80 42.87
N ASN A 105 31.48 -18.66 42.20
CA ASN A 105 32.66 -17.78 42.18
C ASN A 105 32.99 -17.27 43.59
N ARG A 106 32.00 -16.83 44.38
CA ARG A 106 32.21 -16.42 45.78
C ARG A 106 32.79 -17.56 46.62
N THR A 107 32.23 -18.77 46.53
CA THR A 107 32.76 -19.92 47.27
C THR A 107 34.14 -20.34 46.81
N ALA A 108 34.48 -20.19 45.52
CA ALA A 108 35.81 -20.46 45.00
C ALA A 108 36.84 -19.42 45.48
N SER A 109 36.47 -18.13 45.55
CA SER A 109 37.31 -17.06 46.11
C SER A 109 37.59 -17.26 47.61
N ASP A 110 36.60 -17.70 48.39
CA ASP A 110 36.81 -18.03 49.81
C ASP A 110 37.73 -19.26 50.00
N SER A 111 37.71 -20.22 49.08
CA SER A 111 38.57 -21.41 49.12
C SER A 111 40.03 -21.13 48.71
N GLN A 112 40.34 -19.99 48.08
CA GLN A 112 41.70 -19.57 47.70
C GLN A 112 42.40 -18.70 48.76
N ARG A 113 41.85 -18.53 49.97
CA ARG A 113 42.55 -17.87 51.08
C ARG A 113 43.13 -18.93 52.03
N PRO A 114 44.32 -19.49 51.73
CA PRO A 114 45.49 -19.09 52.52
C PRO A 114 46.86 -19.17 51.80
N LYS A 115 47.61 -18.05 51.82
CA LYS A 115 49.07 -17.89 52.07
C LYS A 115 49.72 -16.82 51.18
N SER A 116 49.79 -15.60 51.70
CA SER A 116 50.94 -14.71 51.49
C SER A 116 51.04 -13.71 52.64
N SER A 117 51.84 -14.07 53.65
CA SER A 117 52.34 -13.13 54.64
C SER A 117 53.82 -13.46 54.89
N LEU A 118 54.74 -12.68 54.32
CA LEU A 118 55.75 -11.87 55.02
C LEU A 118 56.86 -11.36 54.06
N GLU A 119 57.47 -10.24 54.46
CA GLU A 119 58.60 -9.46 53.88
C GLU A 119 58.18 -8.38 52.87
N GLY A 120 58.50 -7.09 53.03
CA GLY A 120 59.25 -6.36 54.06
C GLY A 120 59.80 -5.05 53.48
N ALA A 121 59.29 -3.90 53.96
CA ALA A 121 59.91 -2.56 53.97
C ALA A 121 60.14 -1.76 52.65
N PRO A 122 60.24 -0.40 52.71
CA PRO A 122 59.71 0.54 51.71
C PRO A 122 60.77 1.32 50.90
N SER A 123 60.39 1.89 49.75
CA SER A 123 60.90 3.20 49.27
C SER A 123 60.12 3.76 48.06
N PRO A 124 60.11 5.11 47.85
CA PRO A 124 59.27 5.82 46.87
C PRO A 124 60.08 6.33 45.68
N THR A 125 59.58 6.23 44.43
CA THR A 125 60.13 7.02 43.31
C THR A 125 59.13 7.14 42.14
N GLU A 126 58.60 8.36 42.01
CA GLU A 126 58.41 9.20 40.81
C GLU A 126 57.77 8.65 39.51
N GLU A 127 56.86 9.46 38.98
CA GLU A 127 56.43 9.50 37.57
C GLU A 127 57.65 9.65 36.62
N PRO A 128 57.46 9.43 35.31
CA PRO A 128 57.20 10.61 34.50
C PRO A 128 56.14 10.41 33.41
N GLN A 129 55.40 11.50 33.23
CA GLN A 129 54.65 11.86 32.05
C GLN A 129 55.52 11.75 30.79
N HIS A 130 54.97 11.18 29.72
CA HIS A 130 55.40 11.48 28.35
C HIS A 130 54.17 11.90 27.55
N GLN A 131 53.93 13.21 27.53
CA GLN A 131 53.30 13.87 26.40
C GLN A 131 54.36 14.04 25.31
N ASP A 132 54.04 13.64 24.08
CA ASP A 132 54.24 14.41 22.85
C ASP A 132 53.79 13.52 21.67
N MET A 133 52.64 13.83 21.06
CA MET A 133 52.53 14.69 19.89
C MET A 133 53.06 14.00 18.62
N ASP A 134 52.19 13.22 17.96
CA ASP A 134 52.13 13.20 16.50
C ASP A 134 50.68 13.42 16.05
N MET A 135 50.37 14.71 15.91
CA MET A 135 49.15 15.27 15.36
C MET A 135 49.22 15.15 13.83
N GLY A 136 48.91 13.95 13.32
CA GLY A 136 49.20 13.58 11.93
C GLY A 136 48.02 12.98 11.14
N ARG A 137 46.79 13.49 11.34
CA ARG A 137 45.59 13.44 10.44
C ARG A 137 44.33 13.20 11.26
N SER A 138 43.57 14.26 11.52
CA SER A 138 42.23 14.19 12.12
C SER A 138 41.31 13.23 11.32
N PRO A 139 40.83 12.13 11.91
CA PRO A 139 39.64 11.39 11.46
C PRO A 139 38.40 11.89 12.22
N ALA A 140 38.43 13.13 12.72
CA ALA A 140 37.33 13.74 13.43
C ALA A 140 36.26 14.22 12.44
N HIS A 141 35.57 13.28 11.80
CA HIS A 141 34.18 13.48 11.42
C HIS A 141 33.43 12.14 11.55
N CYS A 142 32.74 12.03 12.69
CA CYS A 142 31.68 11.08 13.02
C CYS A 142 32.10 9.79 13.74
N CYS A 143 32.15 9.86 15.06
CA CYS A 143 32.04 8.69 15.93
C CYS A 143 30.66 8.76 16.58
N PHE A 144 29.65 8.18 15.92
CA PHE A 144 28.36 7.92 16.59
C PHE A 144 28.61 7.02 17.81
N SER A 145 27.87 7.25 18.88
CA SER A 145 27.77 6.28 19.98
C SER A 145 27.16 4.97 19.45
N MET A 146 27.38 3.86 20.15
CA MET A 146 26.79 2.58 19.75
C MET A 146 25.26 2.67 19.70
N GLU A 147 24.67 3.35 20.68
CA GLU A 147 23.24 3.62 20.80
C GLU A 147 22.73 4.51 19.65
N GLU A 148 23.48 5.55 19.28
CA GLU A 148 23.14 6.40 18.14
C GLU A 148 23.16 5.62 16.82
N LEU A 149 24.12 4.71 16.65
CA LEU A 149 24.20 3.87 15.46
C LEU A 149 23.04 2.88 15.40
N GLU A 150 22.67 2.26 16.51
CA GLU A 150 21.50 1.39 16.60
C GLU A 150 20.21 2.15 16.26
N GLN A 151 20.05 3.36 16.81
CA GLN A 151 18.91 4.21 16.53
C GLN A 151 18.86 4.61 15.04
N ILE A 152 19.97 5.03 14.45
CA ILE A 152 20.05 5.38 13.02
C ILE A 152 19.69 4.18 12.15
N LEU A 153 20.13 2.97 12.51
CA LEU A 153 19.80 1.76 11.78
C LEU A 153 18.32 1.42 11.88
N GLN A 154 17.72 1.61 13.05
CA GLN A 154 16.27 1.45 13.24
C GLN A 154 15.49 2.46 12.41
N GLU A 155 15.80 3.75 12.53
CA GLU A 155 15.16 4.82 11.75
C GLU A 155 15.30 4.57 10.24
N ARG A 156 16.47 4.10 9.79
CA ARG A 156 16.70 3.72 8.40
C ARG A 156 15.83 2.54 7.96
N ASN A 157 15.64 1.52 8.81
CA ASN A 157 14.77 0.39 8.51
C ASN A 157 13.29 0.81 8.44
N GLU A 158 12.85 1.67 9.36
CA GLU A 158 11.50 2.24 9.37
C GLU A 158 11.26 3.09 8.11
N LEU A 159 12.18 3.99 7.78
CA LEU A 159 12.14 4.79 6.55
C LEU A 159 12.13 3.91 5.30
N LYS A 160 12.89 2.82 5.27
CA LYS A 160 12.88 1.87 4.14
C LYS A 160 11.51 1.21 3.97
N THR A 161 10.86 0.86 5.08
CA THR A 161 9.52 0.25 5.07
C THR A 161 8.47 1.26 4.61
N ASN A 162 8.50 2.48 5.17
CA ASN A 162 7.60 3.56 4.76
C ASN A 162 7.80 3.95 3.29
N LEU A 163 9.04 4.00 2.81
CA LEU A 163 9.34 4.27 1.40
C LEU A 163 8.75 3.19 0.49
N PHE A 164 8.83 1.92 0.89
CA PHE A 164 8.23 0.83 0.13
C PHE A 164 6.70 0.97 0.05
N LEU A 165 6.03 1.24 1.18
CA LEU A 165 4.58 1.46 1.21
C LEU A 165 4.15 2.64 0.33
N VAL A 166 4.86 3.78 0.45
CA VAL A 166 4.56 4.97 -0.37
C VAL A 166 4.80 4.69 -1.86
N GLN A 167 5.82 3.91 -2.22
CA GLN A 167 6.05 3.51 -3.61
C GLN A 167 4.91 2.65 -4.15
N GLU A 168 4.38 1.73 -3.35
CA GLU A 168 3.22 0.92 -3.70
C GLU A 168 1.95 1.77 -3.88
N GLU A 169 1.68 2.70 -2.96
CA GLU A 169 0.57 3.65 -3.07
C GLU A 169 0.68 4.51 -4.33
N LEU A 170 1.87 5.03 -4.63
CA LEU A 170 2.10 5.80 -5.86
C LEU A 170 1.87 4.96 -7.10
N ALA A 171 2.31 3.70 -7.12
CA ALA A 171 2.05 2.78 -8.22
C ALA A 171 0.55 2.49 -8.37
N TYR A 172 -0.17 2.34 -7.25
CA TYR A 172 -1.62 2.19 -7.26
C TYR A 172 -2.30 3.41 -7.89
N TYR A 173 -1.98 4.64 -7.46
CA TYR A 173 -2.59 5.84 -8.03
C TYR A 173 -2.27 6.05 -9.51
N GLN A 174 -1.04 5.72 -9.93
CA GLN A 174 -0.65 5.77 -11.33
C GLN A 174 -1.47 4.80 -12.18
N ARG A 175 -1.68 3.57 -11.69
CA ARG A 175 -2.39 2.51 -12.42
C ARG A 175 -3.91 2.57 -12.32
N GLU A 176 -4.49 3.10 -11.24
CA GLU A 176 -5.94 3.01 -11.00
C GLU A 176 -6.66 4.36 -11.13
N LEU A 177 -5.98 5.45 -10.78
CA LEU A 177 -6.56 6.79 -10.73
C LEU A 177 -6.17 7.67 -11.92
N LEU A 178 -4.93 7.54 -12.39
CA LEU A 178 -4.35 8.40 -13.43
C LEU A 178 -4.27 7.73 -14.81
N ASN A 179 -4.95 6.60 -15.02
CA ASN A 179 -5.09 6.00 -16.35
C ASN A 179 -5.81 6.96 -17.30
N GLU A 180 -5.28 7.10 -18.53
CA GLU A 180 -5.80 8.02 -19.56
C GLU A 180 -7.27 7.78 -19.94
N GLU A 181 -7.81 6.60 -19.61
CA GLU A 181 -9.20 6.22 -19.89
C GLU A 181 -10.21 6.86 -18.90
N ARG A 182 -9.78 7.23 -17.69
CA ARG A 182 -10.67 7.82 -16.65
C ARG A 182 -10.53 9.34 -16.51
N VAL A 183 -9.36 9.89 -16.82
CA VAL A 183 -9.09 11.33 -16.68
C VAL A 183 -8.53 11.88 -18.00
N PRO A 184 -9.14 12.91 -18.59
CA PRO A 184 -8.65 13.49 -19.85
C PRO A 184 -7.18 13.95 -19.75
N GLY A 185 -6.38 13.59 -20.76
CA GLY A 185 -4.91 13.77 -20.75
C GLY A 185 -4.43 15.19 -20.47
N PHE A 186 -5.14 16.22 -20.96
CA PHE A 186 -4.75 17.61 -20.74
C PHE A 186 -4.76 18.03 -19.25
N PHE A 187 -5.64 17.45 -18.43
CA PHE A 187 -5.62 17.68 -16.98
C PHE A 187 -4.42 16.99 -16.32
N LEU A 188 -4.08 15.77 -16.75
CA LEU A 188 -2.90 15.06 -16.27
C LEU A 188 -1.63 15.84 -16.60
N ASP A 189 -1.55 16.46 -17.77
CA ASP A 189 -0.38 17.22 -18.19
C ASP A 189 -0.24 18.55 -17.43
N ALA A 190 -1.35 19.25 -17.18
CA ALA A 190 -1.37 20.41 -16.29
C ALA A 190 -0.92 20.04 -14.86
N MET A 191 -1.43 18.92 -14.32
CA MET A 191 -1.01 18.39 -13.02
C MET A 191 0.48 18.01 -13.00
N LYS A 192 0.98 17.29 -14.01
CA LYS A 192 2.41 16.95 -14.13
C LYS A 192 3.28 18.20 -14.18
N SER A 193 2.87 19.25 -14.90
CA SER A 193 3.60 20.52 -14.98
C SER A 193 3.67 21.22 -13.61
N THR A 194 2.56 21.27 -12.88
CA THR A 194 2.55 21.83 -11.51
C THR A 194 3.41 21.02 -10.54
N ILE A 195 3.38 19.69 -10.61
CA ILE A 195 4.24 18.80 -9.81
C ILE A 195 5.72 19.03 -10.14
N LYS A 196 6.09 19.14 -11.43
CA LYS A 196 7.46 19.46 -11.86
C LYS A 196 7.93 20.79 -11.27
N ARG A 197 7.08 21.82 -11.29
CA ARG A 197 7.36 23.13 -10.67
C ARG A 197 7.56 23.02 -9.16
N GLN A 198 6.70 22.28 -8.47
CA GLN A 198 6.85 22.03 -7.03
C GLN A 198 8.13 21.26 -6.70
N ARG A 199 8.49 20.23 -7.49
CA ARG A 199 9.76 19.50 -7.32
C ARG A 199 10.96 20.43 -7.48
N LYS A 200 10.96 21.31 -8.48
CA LYS A 200 12.02 22.32 -8.66
C LYS A 200 12.11 23.24 -7.43
N LYS A 201 10.97 23.68 -6.90
CA LYS A 201 10.89 24.50 -5.68
C LYS A 201 11.44 23.79 -4.45
N ILE A 202 11.03 22.54 -4.21
CA ILE A 202 11.52 21.71 -3.11
C ILE A 202 13.03 21.50 -3.24
N ARG A 203 13.51 21.17 -4.44
CA ARG A 203 14.94 20.98 -4.71
C ARG A 203 15.74 22.24 -4.42
N ALA A 204 15.26 23.40 -4.86
CA ALA A 204 15.91 24.68 -4.58
C ALA A 204 16.00 24.95 -3.07
N LYS A 205 14.92 24.67 -2.32
CA LYS A 205 14.91 24.76 -0.84
C LYS A 205 15.88 23.80 -0.18
N MET A 206 15.93 22.54 -0.63
CA MET A 206 16.84 21.52 -0.09
C MET A 206 18.31 21.86 -0.35
N LEU A 207 18.61 22.49 -1.48
CA LEU A 207 19.97 22.88 -1.88
C LEU A 207 20.36 24.30 -1.41
N GLY A 208 19.45 25.03 -0.75
CA GLY A 208 19.70 26.40 -0.28
C GLY A 208 19.85 27.45 -1.38
N THR A 209 19.39 27.17 -2.60
CA THR A 209 19.50 28.06 -3.76
C THR A 209 18.26 28.96 -3.90
N THR A 210 18.44 30.23 -4.27
CA THR A 210 17.34 31.22 -4.39
C THR A 210 16.31 30.81 -5.45
N GLU A 211 15.02 30.95 -5.15
CA GLU A 211 13.92 30.61 -6.06
C GLU A 211 13.88 31.57 -7.24
N GLU A 212 14.30 31.15 -8.44
CA GLU A 212 14.09 31.93 -9.66
C GLU A 212 12.63 31.81 -10.14
N SER A 213 11.96 32.95 -10.20
CA SER A 213 10.59 33.12 -10.68
C SER A 213 10.44 32.62 -12.11
N ALA A 214 9.52 31.67 -12.28
CA ALA A 214 8.82 31.29 -13.51
C ALA A 214 9.34 31.92 -14.82
N SER A 215 10.35 31.29 -15.44
CA SER A 215 10.70 31.52 -16.84
C SER A 215 9.96 30.53 -17.74
N SER A 216 9.46 31.09 -18.84
CA SER A 216 8.68 30.49 -19.91
C SER A 216 9.38 29.33 -20.63
N ASP A 217 8.52 28.51 -21.22
CA ASP A 217 8.61 27.26 -21.97
C ASP A 217 9.85 26.90 -22.82
N GLU A 218 9.84 25.60 -23.15
CA GLU A 218 10.66 24.86 -24.13
C GLU A 218 12.02 24.35 -23.65
N ASP A 219 12.03 23.16 -23.02
CA ASP A 219 13.09 22.18 -23.30
C ASP A 219 12.48 20.78 -23.40
N GLU A 220 12.39 20.32 -24.64
CA GLU A 220 12.06 18.97 -25.06
C GLU A 220 13.20 18.02 -24.66
N GLY A 221 13.42 17.85 -23.36
CA GLY A 221 14.40 16.92 -22.80
C GLY A 221 13.73 15.63 -22.36
N SER A 222 13.57 14.69 -23.30
CA SER A 222 13.06 13.34 -23.08
C SER A 222 13.83 12.61 -21.98
N TRP A 223 13.32 12.66 -20.74
CA TRP A 223 13.66 11.68 -19.71
C TRP A 223 12.60 10.58 -19.77
N LEU A 224 12.64 9.80 -20.85
CA LEU A 224 12.06 8.46 -20.82
C LEU A 224 12.81 7.68 -19.73
N PRO A 225 12.12 7.01 -18.79
CA PRO A 225 12.72 5.91 -18.07
C PRO A 225 13.26 4.94 -19.12
N ALA A 226 14.51 4.50 -18.96
CA ALA A 226 15.08 3.45 -19.79
C ALA A 226 14.04 2.34 -19.96
N ARG A 227 13.72 2.02 -21.22
CA ARG A 227 12.86 0.89 -21.58
C ARG A 227 13.53 -0.37 -21.02
N GLY A 228 13.14 -0.72 -19.81
CA GLY A 228 13.56 -1.93 -19.11
C GLY A 228 12.77 -3.10 -19.64
N ALA A 229 13.41 -3.83 -20.55
CA ALA A 229 13.33 -5.28 -20.77
C ALA A 229 11.99 -5.97 -20.46
N ASP A 230 11.13 -6.06 -21.48
CA ASP A 230 10.25 -7.21 -21.70
C ASP A 230 10.34 -7.57 -23.19
N CYS A 231 11.44 -8.20 -23.58
CA CYS A 231 11.54 -8.90 -24.87
C CYS A 231 12.63 -9.96 -24.75
N VAL A 232 12.22 -11.22 -24.79
CA VAL A 232 13.00 -12.42 -24.44
C VAL A 232 14.02 -12.85 -25.50
N ASP A 233 14.49 -11.96 -26.38
CA ASP A 233 15.32 -12.40 -27.53
C ASP A 233 16.33 -11.36 -28.07
N ALA A 234 17.01 -10.62 -27.20
CA ALA A 234 18.09 -9.72 -27.62
C ALA A 234 19.46 -10.23 -27.16
N GLN A 235 20.31 -10.58 -28.13
CA GLN A 235 21.70 -11.02 -27.94
C GLN A 235 22.55 -9.92 -27.27
N PRO A 236 23.42 -10.24 -26.29
CA PRO A 236 24.20 -9.23 -25.58
C PRO A 236 25.29 -8.59 -26.48
N PRO A 237 25.59 -7.29 -26.32
CA PRO A 237 26.62 -6.61 -27.10
C PRO A 237 28.03 -7.01 -26.63
N GLU A 238 28.97 -7.12 -27.59
CA GLU A 238 30.33 -7.57 -27.36
C GLU A 238 31.16 -6.60 -26.49
N SER A 239 31.86 -7.17 -25.50
CA SER A 239 32.72 -6.47 -24.54
C SER A 239 33.94 -5.83 -25.21
N LYS A 240 34.08 -4.51 -25.07
CA LYS A 240 35.34 -3.77 -25.32
C LYS A 240 36.03 -3.45 -24.00
N ILE A 241 36.62 -4.45 -23.37
CA ILE A 241 37.57 -4.21 -22.28
C ILE A 241 38.95 -4.04 -22.92
N ARG A 242 39.49 -2.81 -22.87
CA ARG A 242 40.92 -2.57 -23.12
C ARG A 242 41.64 -2.83 -21.80
N SER A 243 42.41 -3.90 -21.73
CA SER A 243 43.34 -4.14 -20.62
C SER A 243 44.33 -2.98 -20.50
N LEU A 244 44.48 -2.50 -19.27
CA LEU A 244 45.68 -1.83 -18.76
C LEU A 244 46.26 -2.73 -17.67
#